data_AF-A0A1S1Q7A2-F1
#
_entry.id   AF-A0A1S1Q7A2-F1
#
_cell.length_a   1.000
_cell.length_b   1.000
_cell.length_c   1.000
_cell.angle_alpha   90.00
_cell.angle_beta   90.00
_cell.angle_gamma   90.00
#
_symmetry.space_group_name_H-M   'P 1'
#
loop_
_entity.id
_entity.type
_entity.pdbx_description
1 polymer ?
#
loop_
_entity_poly.entity_id
_entity_poly.type
_entity_poly.pdbx_seq_one_letter_code
_entity_poly.pdbx_strand_id
1 'polypeptide(L)'
;MKRERLPLPHFPNEAALVEWALDQLDPWFVADREVPGTHCSNRRLRLDAVLRPRDPSGWRDDAPAFGVEFKIAAQRSFDTMNFTRWAAQALDYTHTDWDGYGRLWVFTCPSFLAPFTGDHWGFGPDLAARLLGRFGVGELCLLDQEGWGLMVHGTHALWTQRLGVHQAKEWSLAPRVGGDSTAPSRRRPTEKLTQWGGDGPPPPAGSRMSEETRIALRNYDWMVRNRGLDDVELHWDSDTLVYGSGGVEIGTLLEPGFTPGT
;
A
#
# COMPACT_ATOMS: atom_id res chain seq x y z
N MET A 1 2.48 -17.71 -7.21
CA MET A 1 3.18 -18.26 -6.03
C MET A 1 3.07 -17.24 -4.90
N LYS A 2 2.70 -17.64 -3.69
CA LYS A 2 2.56 -16.71 -2.56
C LYS A 2 3.97 -16.33 -2.08
N ARG A 3 4.30 -15.04 -2.05
CA ARG A 3 5.55 -14.54 -1.47
C ARG A 3 5.35 -14.40 0.03
N GLU A 4 6.02 -15.27 0.78
CA GLU A 4 5.95 -15.27 2.25
C GLU A 4 6.89 -14.21 2.81
N ARG A 5 6.37 -13.38 3.72
CA ARG A 5 7.13 -12.32 4.41
C ARG A 5 7.78 -12.93 5.63
N LEU A 6 9.09 -12.74 5.78
CA LEU A 6 9.84 -13.19 6.95
C LEU A 6 9.89 -12.10 8.02
N PRO A 7 9.86 -12.46 9.31
CA PRO A 7 10.09 -11.51 10.39
C PRO A 7 11.52 -10.96 10.31
N LEU A 8 11.70 -9.68 10.60
CA LEU A 8 13.03 -9.10 10.79
C LEU A 8 13.62 -9.51 12.14
N PRO A 9 14.95 -9.45 12.32
CA PRO A 9 15.59 -9.55 13.62
C PRO A 9 15.00 -8.54 14.62
N HIS A 10 15.12 -8.83 15.92
CA HIS A 10 14.73 -7.87 16.95
C HIS A 10 15.76 -6.75 17.07
N PHE A 11 15.30 -5.50 17.14
CA PHE A 11 16.17 -4.33 17.30
C PHE A 11 15.90 -3.60 18.62
N PRO A 12 16.90 -2.94 19.22
CA PRO A 12 16.70 -2.18 20.44
C PRO A 12 15.93 -0.86 20.22
N ASN A 13 16.06 -0.25 19.04
CA ASN A 13 15.43 1.02 18.67
C ASN A 13 15.35 1.16 17.13
N GLU A 14 14.65 2.20 16.65
CA GLU A 14 14.47 2.47 15.22
C GLU A 14 15.79 2.79 14.52
N ALA A 15 16.71 3.52 15.17
CA ALA A 15 18.02 3.82 14.59
C ALA A 15 18.81 2.53 14.26
N ALA A 16 18.81 1.54 15.15
CA ALA A 16 19.46 0.25 14.91
C ALA A 16 18.82 -0.54 13.75
N LEU A 17 17.48 -0.46 13.61
CA LEU A 17 16.77 -1.04 12.47
C LEU A 17 17.17 -0.33 11.15
N VAL A 18 17.19 1.01 11.15
CA VAL A 18 17.55 1.83 9.99
C VAL A 18 18.98 1.50 9.54
N GLU A 19 19.95 1.54 10.46
CA GLU A 19 21.35 1.23 10.14
C GLU A 19 21.49 -0.17 9.55
N TRP A 20 20.91 -1.18 10.21
CA TRP A 20 20.98 -2.55 9.73
C TRP A 20 20.33 -2.71 8.35
N ALA A 21 19.11 -2.19 8.16
CA ALA A 21 18.41 -2.36 6.90
C ALA A 21 19.12 -1.64 5.74
N LEU A 22 19.63 -0.43 5.97
CA LEU A 22 20.35 0.34 4.96
C LEU A 22 21.71 -0.29 4.62
N ASP A 23 22.44 -0.84 5.60
CA ASP A 23 23.67 -1.61 5.35
C ASP A 23 23.38 -2.86 4.48
N GLN A 24 22.28 -3.57 4.77
CA GLN A 24 21.87 -4.71 3.96
C GLN A 24 21.41 -4.32 2.55
N LEU A 25 20.91 -3.10 2.33
CA LEU A 25 20.42 -2.63 1.03
C LEU A 25 21.48 -1.89 0.21
N ASP A 26 22.58 -1.49 0.83
CA ASP A 26 23.65 -0.72 0.21
C ASP A 26 24.18 -1.32 -1.11
N PRO A 27 24.30 -2.65 -1.29
CA PRO A 27 24.76 -3.19 -2.57
C PRO A 27 23.86 -2.85 -3.77
N TRP A 28 22.59 -2.55 -3.53
CA TRP A 28 21.59 -2.32 -4.58
C TRP A 28 21.12 -0.86 -4.65
N PHE A 29 21.17 -0.12 -3.55
CA PHE A 29 20.60 1.22 -3.46
C PHE A 29 21.60 2.22 -2.87
N VAL A 30 21.57 3.44 -3.40
CA VAL A 30 22.10 4.62 -2.72
C VAL A 30 21.00 5.15 -1.81
N ALA A 31 21.34 5.40 -0.55
CA ALA A 31 20.41 5.93 0.45
C ALA A 31 20.75 7.37 0.81
N ASP A 32 19.79 8.28 0.61
CA ASP A 32 19.83 9.63 1.18
C ASP A 32 18.96 9.63 2.43
N ARG A 33 19.53 10.02 3.56
CA ARG A 33 18.90 9.90 4.89
C ARG A 33 18.26 11.19 5.34
N GLU A 34 17.23 11.07 6.18
CA GLU A 34 16.59 12.18 6.87
C GLU A 34 16.13 13.30 5.90
N VAL A 35 15.53 12.92 4.78
CA VAL A 35 15.17 13.83 3.68
C VAL A 35 14.00 14.72 4.11
N PRO A 36 14.16 16.05 4.13
CA PRO A 36 13.09 16.98 4.49
C PRO A 36 12.11 17.18 3.33
N GLY A 37 10.88 17.56 3.65
CA GLY A 37 9.86 17.88 2.65
C GLY A 37 8.74 18.78 3.18
N THR A 38 7.91 19.25 2.26
CA THR A 38 6.74 20.10 2.55
C THR A 38 5.46 19.33 2.21
N HIS A 39 4.66 19.03 3.23
CA HIS A 39 3.35 18.42 3.05
C HIS A 39 2.37 19.40 2.39
N CYS A 40 1.33 18.91 1.70
CA CYS A 40 0.30 19.76 1.08
C CYS A 40 -0.43 20.68 2.08
N SER A 41 -0.37 20.38 3.39
CA SER A 41 -0.86 21.27 4.46
C SER A 41 0.17 22.30 4.95
N ASN A 42 1.28 22.50 4.22
CA ASN A 42 2.42 23.36 4.57
C ASN A 42 3.23 22.93 5.81
N ARG A 43 2.95 21.75 6.38
CA ARG A 43 3.77 21.19 7.47
C ARG A 43 5.10 20.70 6.91
N ARG A 44 6.20 20.99 7.61
CA ARG A 44 7.51 20.38 7.32
C ARG A 44 7.55 18.99 7.91
N LEU A 45 7.86 18.01 7.07
CA LEU A 45 8.02 16.61 7.44
C LEU A 45 9.44 16.15 7.08
N ARG A 46 9.79 14.96 7.58
CA ARG A 46 11.07 14.32 7.35
C ARG A 46 10.86 12.83 7.14
N LEU A 47 11.43 12.32 6.06
CA LEU A 47 11.42 10.91 5.70
C LEU A 47 12.74 10.28 6.15
N ASP A 48 12.69 9.06 6.69
CA ASP A 48 13.89 8.40 7.22
C ASP A 48 14.94 8.15 6.14
N ALA A 49 14.52 7.67 4.96
CA ALA A 49 15.42 7.51 3.81
C ALA A 49 14.69 7.62 2.47
N VAL A 50 15.39 8.12 1.45
CA VAL A 50 15.07 7.93 0.04
C VAL A 50 16.09 6.99 -0.58
N LEU A 51 15.62 5.94 -1.23
CA LEU A 51 16.45 4.96 -1.91
C LEU A 51 16.39 5.14 -3.43
N ARG A 52 17.56 5.11 -4.05
CA ARG A 52 17.72 5.10 -5.51
C ARG A 52 18.52 3.86 -5.94
N PRO A 53 18.07 3.08 -6.94
CA PRO A 53 18.86 1.99 -7.47
C PRO A 53 20.25 2.48 -7.91
N ARG A 54 21.30 1.74 -7.56
CA ARG A 54 22.65 1.98 -8.09
C ARG A 54 22.72 1.71 -9.59
N ASP A 55 21.96 0.71 -10.03
CA ASP A 55 21.72 0.42 -11.44
C ASP A 55 20.22 0.63 -11.75
N PRO A 56 19.86 1.72 -12.45
CA PRO A 56 18.48 1.96 -12.87
C PRO A 56 18.10 1.14 -14.11
N SER A 57 19.01 0.34 -14.68
CA SER A 57 18.70 -0.46 -15.86
C SER A 57 17.54 -1.44 -15.58
N GLY A 58 16.58 -1.46 -16.51
CA GLY A 58 15.38 -2.28 -16.39
C GLY A 58 14.27 -1.68 -15.53
N TRP A 59 14.45 -0.53 -14.90
CA TRP A 59 13.33 0.25 -14.36
C TRP A 59 12.63 1.02 -15.49
N ARG A 60 11.33 1.26 -15.34
CA ARG A 60 10.55 2.08 -16.28
C ARG A 60 10.94 3.56 -16.21
N ASP A 61 11.23 4.04 -15.01
CA ASP A 61 11.58 5.44 -14.79
C ASP A 61 13.08 5.65 -15.03
N ASP A 62 13.45 6.80 -15.60
CA ASP A 62 14.85 7.15 -15.89
C ASP A 62 15.67 7.42 -14.61
N ALA A 63 15.00 7.92 -13.57
CA ALA A 63 15.58 8.23 -12.26
C ALA A 63 14.69 7.67 -11.13
N PRO A 64 14.62 6.34 -10.98
CA PRO A 64 13.75 5.71 -9.99
C PRO A 64 14.19 6.06 -8.57
N ALA A 65 13.24 6.55 -7.76
CA ALA A 65 13.45 6.86 -6.35
C ALA A 65 12.18 6.52 -5.58
N PHE A 66 12.34 6.09 -4.32
CA PHE A 66 11.22 5.85 -3.43
C PHE A 66 11.62 6.11 -1.98
N GLY A 67 10.64 6.52 -1.17
CA GLY A 67 10.84 6.75 0.25
C GLY A 67 10.68 5.49 1.07
N VAL A 68 11.37 5.45 2.21
CA VAL A 68 11.24 4.39 3.22
C VAL A 68 10.99 5.02 4.58
N GLU A 69 9.94 4.57 5.26
CA GLU A 69 9.64 4.91 6.66
C GLU A 69 9.88 3.67 7.53
N PHE A 70 10.76 3.81 8.53
CA PHE A 70 11.08 2.71 9.43
C PHE A 70 10.24 2.80 10.71
N LYS A 71 9.61 1.70 11.12
CA LYS A 71 8.95 1.60 12.44
C LYS A 71 9.19 0.28 13.11
N ILE A 72 9.69 0.34 14.34
CA ILE A 72 9.85 -0.84 15.18
C ILE A 72 8.51 -1.39 15.71
N ALA A 73 7.41 -0.65 15.50
CA ALA A 73 6.07 -0.97 15.99
C ALA A 73 5.57 -2.37 15.56
N ALA A 74 6.05 -2.92 14.43
CA ALA A 74 5.75 -4.30 14.03
C ALA A 74 6.27 -5.36 15.03
N GLN A 75 7.15 -4.99 15.97
CA GLN A 75 7.75 -5.87 16.98
C GLN A 75 7.14 -5.71 18.39
N ARG A 76 6.23 -4.76 18.60
CA ARG A 76 5.62 -4.46 19.90
C ARG A 76 4.11 -4.56 19.78
N SER A 77 3.54 -5.70 20.21
CA SER A 77 2.08 -5.97 20.35
C SER A 77 1.20 -5.17 19.38
N PHE A 78 1.06 -5.67 18.16
CA PHE A 78 0.37 -4.97 17.09
C PHE A 78 -1.15 -4.91 17.33
N ASP A 79 -1.76 -3.73 17.20
CA ASP A 79 -3.22 -3.52 17.24
C ASP A 79 -3.70 -2.71 16.03
N THR A 80 -5.01 -2.69 15.78
CA THR A 80 -5.61 -1.99 14.62
C THR A 80 -5.37 -0.47 14.64
N MET A 81 -5.23 0.13 15.81
CA MET A 81 -4.98 1.57 15.93
C MET A 81 -3.53 1.91 15.54
N ASN A 82 -2.57 1.08 15.90
CA ASN A 82 -1.17 1.22 15.50
C ASN A 82 -1.01 1.02 13.99
N PHE A 83 -1.74 0.07 13.39
CA PHE A 83 -1.82 -0.09 11.94
C PHE A 83 -2.33 1.17 11.24
N THR A 84 -3.52 1.64 11.62
CA THR A 84 -4.18 2.76 10.95
C THR A 84 -3.35 4.04 11.08
N ARG A 85 -2.72 4.28 12.23
CA ARG A 85 -1.80 5.41 12.41
C ARG A 85 -0.58 5.34 11.50
N TRP A 86 0.03 4.16 11.37
CA TRP A 86 1.20 4.00 10.51
C TRP A 86 0.83 4.10 9.03
N ALA A 87 -0.28 3.49 8.62
CA ALA A 87 -0.81 3.60 7.26
C ALA A 87 -1.15 5.06 6.90
N ALA A 88 -1.77 5.80 7.82
CA ALA A 88 -2.05 7.23 7.64
C ALA A 88 -0.77 8.06 7.51
N GLN A 89 0.24 7.80 8.34
CA GLN A 89 1.53 8.47 8.24
C GLN A 89 2.22 8.20 6.89
N ALA A 90 2.24 6.94 6.45
CA ALA A 90 2.81 6.58 5.15
C ALA A 90 2.06 7.25 3.99
N LEU A 91 0.73 7.37 4.11
CA LEU A 91 -0.09 8.08 3.13
C LEU A 91 0.21 9.59 3.10
N ASP A 92 0.29 10.26 4.25
CA ASP A 92 0.68 11.68 4.32
C ASP A 92 2.04 11.91 3.62
N TYR A 93 2.96 10.97 3.74
CA TYR A 93 4.28 11.07 3.12
C TYR A 93 4.24 10.98 1.59
N THR A 94 3.25 10.30 0.99
CA THR A 94 3.09 10.29 -0.47
C THR A 94 2.52 11.61 -1.02
N HIS A 95 1.89 12.40 -0.15
CA HIS A 95 1.41 13.76 -0.45
C HIS A 95 2.43 14.86 -0.11
N THR A 96 3.67 14.50 0.24
CA THR A 96 4.73 15.42 0.61
C THR A 96 5.68 15.66 -0.57
N ASP A 97 5.98 16.93 -0.85
CA ASP A 97 7.02 17.33 -1.80
C ASP A 97 8.40 17.26 -1.11
N TRP A 98 9.20 16.25 -1.45
CA TRP A 98 10.49 15.98 -0.83
C TRP A 98 11.60 16.75 -1.54
N ASP A 99 12.45 17.42 -0.76
CA ASP A 99 13.48 18.32 -1.28
C ASP A 99 14.43 17.55 -2.22
N GLY A 100 14.43 17.92 -3.52
CA GLY A 100 15.24 17.28 -4.56
C GLY A 100 14.61 16.04 -5.23
N TYR A 101 13.43 15.61 -4.79
CA TYR A 101 12.80 14.36 -5.22
C TYR A 101 11.37 14.51 -5.73
N GLY A 102 10.67 15.59 -5.36
CA GLY A 102 9.24 15.67 -5.64
C GLY A 102 8.43 14.78 -4.70
N ARG A 103 7.23 14.40 -5.13
CA ARG A 103 6.44 13.38 -4.43
C ARG A 103 6.96 11.98 -4.75
N LEU A 104 6.95 11.10 -3.75
CA LEU A 104 7.48 9.74 -3.84
C LEU A 104 6.43 8.71 -3.41
N TRP A 105 6.56 7.49 -3.94
CA TRP A 105 5.99 6.31 -3.28
C TRP A 105 6.73 6.07 -1.97
N VAL A 106 6.02 5.58 -0.96
CA VAL A 106 6.55 5.37 0.40
C VAL A 106 6.39 3.91 0.80
N PHE A 107 7.50 3.29 1.18
CA PHE A 107 7.55 1.89 1.58
C PHE A 107 7.81 1.81 3.08
N THR A 108 6.95 1.10 3.80
CA THR A 108 7.16 0.88 5.23
C THR A 108 8.16 -0.25 5.46
N CYS A 109 9.06 -0.09 6.42
CA CYS A 109 10.02 -1.13 6.82
C CYS A 109 10.04 -1.33 8.35
N PRO A 110 9.85 -2.56 8.86
CA PRO A 110 9.36 -3.75 8.15
C PRO A 110 7.97 -3.55 7.53
N SER A 111 7.54 -4.56 6.78
CA SER A 111 6.15 -4.69 6.34
C SER A 111 5.16 -4.53 7.51
N PHE A 112 4.22 -3.59 7.37
CA PHE A 112 3.09 -3.47 8.28
C PHE A 112 2.07 -4.62 8.14
N LEU A 113 2.13 -5.42 7.07
CA LEU A 113 1.26 -6.57 6.85
C LEU A 113 1.81 -7.86 7.48
N ALA A 114 3.10 -7.94 7.78
CA ALA A 114 3.71 -9.13 8.37
C ALA A 114 2.99 -9.60 9.64
N PRO A 115 2.51 -8.72 10.55
CA PRO A 115 1.71 -9.15 11.71
C PRO A 115 0.32 -9.72 11.37
N PHE A 116 -0.19 -9.52 10.15
CA PHE A 116 -1.53 -9.93 9.73
C PHE A 116 -1.55 -11.29 9.00
N THR A 117 -0.45 -12.04 8.98
CA THR A 117 -0.44 -13.39 8.41
C THR A 117 -1.19 -14.36 9.34
N GLY A 118 -2.52 -14.38 9.26
CA GLY A 118 -3.41 -15.29 9.98
C GLY A 118 -4.90 -15.01 9.73
N ASP A 119 -5.73 -16.04 9.78
CA ASP A 119 -7.17 -16.03 9.39
C ASP A 119 -8.11 -15.29 10.37
N HIS A 120 -7.57 -14.43 11.25
CA HIS A 120 -8.31 -13.90 12.41
C HIS A 120 -9.00 -12.55 12.19
N TRP A 121 -8.87 -11.94 11.00
CA TRP A 121 -9.42 -10.63 10.73
C TRP A 121 -10.35 -10.70 9.51
N GLY A 122 -11.64 -10.44 9.71
CA GLY A 122 -12.66 -10.38 8.65
C GLY A 122 -12.46 -9.28 7.61
N PHE A 123 -11.30 -8.61 7.62
CA PHE A 123 -10.79 -7.68 6.61
C PHE A 123 -9.44 -8.23 6.14
N GLY A 124 -9.34 -8.58 4.86
CA GLY A 124 -8.12 -9.19 4.34
C GLY A 124 -6.96 -8.17 4.32
N PRO A 125 -5.80 -8.43 4.93
CA PRO A 125 -4.61 -7.57 4.82
C PRO A 125 -4.26 -7.26 3.36
N ASP A 126 -4.57 -8.18 2.45
CA ASP A 126 -4.44 -8.00 1.00
C ASP A 126 -5.29 -6.85 0.44
N LEU A 127 -6.49 -6.61 0.96
CA LEU A 127 -7.33 -5.49 0.53
C LEU A 127 -6.74 -4.16 0.99
N ALA A 128 -6.27 -4.11 2.24
CA ALA A 128 -5.57 -2.93 2.78
C ALA A 128 -4.34 -2.60 1.94
N ALA A 129 -3.52 -3.61 1.63
CA ALA A 129 -2.33 -3.49 0.80
C ALA A 129 -2.63 -3.01 -0.62
N ARG A 130 -3.72 -3.50 -1.21
CA ARG A 130 -4.18 -3.08 -2.54
C ARG A 130 -4.61 -1.63 -2.55
N LEU A 131 -5.41 -1.21 -1.56
CA LEU A 131 -5.87 0.16 -1.40
C LEU A 131 -4.69 1.11 -1.17
N LEU A 132 -3.83 0.81 -0.20
CA LEU A 132 -2.63 1.60 0.10
C LEU A 132 -1.69 1.69 -1.11
N GLY A 133 -1.50 0.59 -1.83
CA GLY A 133 -0.72 0.60 -3.07
C GLY A 133 -1.27 1.53 -4.14
N ARG A 134 -2.58 1.84 -4.16
CA ARG A 134 -3.15 2.82 -5.10
C ARG A 134 -2.70 4.26 -4.79
N PHE A 135 -2.37 4.53 -3.54
CA PHE A 135 -1.85 5.81 -3.09
C PHE A 135 -0.31 5.85 -3.02
N GLY A 136 0.37 4.85 -3.60
CA GLY A 136 1.83 4.78 -3.61
C GLY A 136 2.43 4.30 -2.28
N VAL A 137 1.65 3.65 -1.41
CA VAL A 137 2.15 3.05 -0.17
C VAL A 137 2.41 1.56 -0.36
N GLY A 138 3.66 1.15 -0.13
CA GLY A 138 4.13 -0.23 -0.25
C GLY A 138 4.86 -0.73 0.98
N GLU A 139 5.52 -1.87 0.85
CA GLU A 139 6.26 -2.53 1.92
C GLU A 139 7.68 -2.88 1.46
N LEU A 140 8.66 -2.57 2.30
CA LEU A 140 10.01 -3.08 2.16
C LEU A 140 10.20 -4.19 3.21
N CYS A 141 10.37 -5.42 2.76
CA CYS A 141 10.39 -6.59 3.63
C CYS A 141 11.33 -7.69 3.15
N LEU A 142 11.71 -8.58 4.06
CA LEU A 142 12.36 -9.84 3.70
C LEU A 142 11.31 -10.84 3.20
N LEU A 143 11.63 -11.47 2.08
CA LEU A 143 10.83 -12.51 1.46
C LEU A 143 11.57 -13.84 1.54
N ASP A 144 10.83 -14.92 1.81
CA ASP A 144 11.41 -16.25 1.71
C ASP A 144 11.91 -16.51 0.29
N GLN A 145 13.10 -17.11 0.20
CA GLN A 145 13.85 -17.41 -1.02
C GLN A 145 14.29 -16.19 -1.87
N GLU A 146 13.62 -15.05 -1.83
CA GLU A 146 13.89 -13.90 -2.71
C GLU A 146 14.73 -12.79 -2.07
N GLY A 147 14.93 -12.81 -0.75
CA GLY A 147 15.66 -11.78 -0.01
C GLY A 147 14.81 -10.52 0.19
N TRP A 148 15.43 -9.34 0.24
CA TRP A 148 14.69 -8.07 0.31
C TRP A 148 13.75 -7.89 -0.89
N GLY A 149 12.57 -7.34 -0.67
CA GLY A 149 11.59 -7.07 -1.71
C GLY A 149 10.85 -5.76 -1.49
N LEU A 150 10.58 -5.06 -2.59
CA LEU A 150 9.67 -3.92 -2.67
C LEU A 150 8.30 -4.41 -3.10
N MET A 151 7.39 -4.54 -2.15
CA MET A 151 6.08 -5.12 -2.35
C MET A 151 5.00 -4.05 -2.44
N VAL A 152 4.06 -4.22 -3.36
CA VAL A 152 2.91 -3.34 -3.57
C VAL A 152 1.67 -4.17 -3.90
N HIS A 153 0.49 -3.63 -3.62
CA HIS A 153 -0.78 -4.29 -3.88
C HIS A 153 -0.86 -5.75 -3.37
N GLY A 154 -0.32 -5.99 -2.17
CA GLY A 154 -0.35 -7.27 -1.47
C GLY A 154 0.71 -8.28 -1.92
N THR A 155 0.83 -8.57 -3.21
CA THR A 155 1.72 -9.66 -3.71
C THR A 155 2.59 -9.30 -4.90
N HIS A 156 2.44 -8.10 -5.46
CA HIS A 156 3.25 -7.66 -6.58
C HIS A 156 4.59 -7.14 -6.06
N ALA A 157 5.68 -7.54 -6.71
CA ALA A 157 7.01 -7.08 -6.34
C ALA A 157 7.47 -6.09 -7.40
N LEU A 158 7.86 -4.88 -7.02
CA LEU A 158 8.54 -4.00 -7.95
C LEU A 158 9.96 -4.49 -8.21
N TRP A 159 10.62 -4.98 -7.16
CA TRP A 159 11.99 -5.47 -7.16
C TRP A 159 12.17 -6.51 -6.06
N THR A 160 13.02 -7.52 -6.29
CA THR A 160 13.53 -8.40 -5.22
C THR A 160 15.03 -8.60 -5.33
N GLN A 161 15.71 -8.80 -4.20
CA GLN A 161 17.16 -8.89 -4.09
C GLN A 161 17.75 -9.99 -4.99
N ARG A 162 17.11 -11.16 -5.02
CA ARG A 162 17.59 -12.30 -5.81
C ARG A 162 17.27 -12.20 -7.30
N LEU A 163 16.11 -11.62 -7.66
CA LEU A 163 15.59 -11.68 -9.03
C LEU A 163 15.63 -10.33 -9.76
N GLY A 164 15.99 -9.25 -9.07
CA GLY A 164 16.08 -7.91 -9.63
C GLY A 164 14.72 -7.28 -9.89
N VAL A 165 14.65 -6.47 -10.95
CA VAL A 165 13.46 -5.67 -11.30
C VAL A 165 12.36 -6.56 -11.90
N HIS A 166 11.16 -6.48 -11.32
CA HIS A 166 9.95 -7.20 -11.77
C HIS A 166 8.94 -6.21 -12.36
N GLN A 167 7.89 -5.87 -11.61
CA GLN A 167 6.80 -5.01 -12.08
C GLN A 167 7.28 -3.57 -12.34
N ALA A 168 8.39 -3.13 -11.73
CA ALA A 168 8.95 -1.81 -12.00
C ALA A 168 9.52 -1.63 -13.43
N LYS A 169 9.59 -2.70 -14.24
CA LYS A 169 9.82 -2.60 -15.70
C LYS A 169 8.66 -1.92 -16.43
N GLU A 170 7.45 -2.06 -15.89
CA GLU A 170 6.20 -1.64 -16.53
C GLU A 170 5.50 -0.55 -15.71
N TRP A 171 5.71 -0.52 -14.39
CA TRP A 171 5.03 0.39 -13.48
C TRP A 171 5.97 1.51 -13.07
N SER A 172 5.48 2.74 -13.19
CA SER A 172 6.20 3.93 -12.78
C SER A 172 6.01 4.16 -11.28
N LEU A 173 7.09 4.55 -10.62
CA LEU A 173 7.11 5.10 -9.26
C LEU A 173 6.72 6.58 -9.23
N ALA A 174 6.49 7.22 -10.38
CA ALA A 174 5.96 8.57 -10.41
C ALA A 174 4.56 8.59 -9.75
N PRO A 175 4.28 9.59 -8.90
CA PRO A 175 2.94 9.82 -8.38
C PRO A 175 1.95 9.94 -9.52
N ARG A 176 0.81 9.25 -9.43
CA ARG A 176 -0.27 9.41 -10.40
C ARG A 176 -1.03 10.69 -10.06
N VAL A 177 -1.17 11.58 -11.05
CA VAL A 177 -1.88 12.86 -10.92
C VAL A 177 -2.79 12.99 -12.13
N GLY A 178 -4.09 12.81 -11.93
CA GLY A 178 -5.04 12.72 -13.04
C GLY A 178 -4.91 11.40 -13.82
N GLY A 179 -6.05 10.86 -14.26
CA GLY A 179 -6.10 9.63 -15.05
C GLY A 179 -5.68 9.86 -16.50
N ASP A 180 -4.39 9.90 -16.78
CA ASP A 180 -3.90 9.79 -18.17
C ASP A 180 -4.03 8.35 -18.65
N SER A 181 -5.23 8.05 -19.14
CA SER A 181 -5.64 6.82 -19.80
C SER A 181 -5.23 6.86 -21.29
N THR A 182 -3.95 6.62 -21.58
CA THR A 182 -3.55 6.29 -22.96
C THR A 182 -2.61 5.08 -23.02
N ALA A 183 -3.15 3.88 -22.82
CA ALA A 183 -2.62 2.65 -23.42
C ALA A 183 -3.68 1.53 -23.47
N PRO A 184 -3.80 0.77 -24.58
CA PRO A 184 -4.93 -0.13 -24.83
C PRO A 184 -4.80 -1.46 -24.08
N SER A 185 -5.79 -1.74 -23.23
CA SER A 185 -5.95 -3.01 -22.50
C SER A 185 -6.44 -4.14 -23.43
N ARG A 186 -5.58 -5.14 -23.66
CA ARG A 186 -6.00 -6.46 -24.16
C ARG A 186 -6.50 -7.30 -22.97
N ARG A 187 -7.83 -7.44 -22.85
CA ARG A 187 -8.50 -8.29 -21.85
C ARG A 187 -8.38 -9.79 -22.17
N ARG A 188 -8.32 -10.62 -21.12
CA ARG A 188 -8.78 -12.02 -21.11
C ARG A 188 -9.48 -12.37 -19.77
N PRO A 189 -10.38 -13.38 -19.75
CA PRO A 189 -11.56 -13.42 -18.89
C PRO A 189 -11.36 -14.11 -17.53
N THR A 190 -12.23 -13.75 -16.59
CA THR A 190 -12.37 -14.22 -15.22
C THR A 190 -13.06 -15.60 -15.12
N GLU A 191 -12.55 -16.46 -14.22
CA GLU A 191 -13.27 -17.63 -13.71
C GLU A 191 -13.86 -17.34 -12.32
N LYS A 192 -15.09 -17.83 -12.13
CA LYS A 192 -15.95 -17.65 -10.95
C LYS A 192 -15.45 -18.48 -9.76
N LEU A 193 -15.54 -17.94 -8.54
CA LEU A 193 -15.64 -18.77 -7.33
C LEU A 193 -16.72 -18.26 -6.38
N THR A 194 -17.55 -19.21 -5.99
CA THR A 194 -18.81 -19.12 -5.25
C THR A 194 -18.58 -19.11 -3.72
N GLN A 195 -19.46 -18.37 -3.03
CA GLN A 195 -20.03 -18.56 -1.68
C GLN A 195 -19.15 -19.08 -0.53
N TRP A 196 -19.02 -18.28 0.54
CA TRP A 196 -18.70 -18.74 1.89
C TRP A 196 -19.68 -18.15 2.90
N GLY A 197 -20.45 -19.02 3.56
CA GLY A 197 -21.15 -18.76 4.82
C GLY A 197 -20.41 -19.46 5.96
N GLY A 198 -20.60 -18.99 7.20
CA GLY A 198 -20.04 -19.64 8.38
C GLY A 198 -20.29 -18.84 9.66
N ASP A 199 -21.15 -19.39 10.51
CA ASP A 199 -21.51 -18.93 11.85
C ASP A 199 -20.33 -19.02 12.82
N GLY A 200 -19.95 -17.88 13.42
CA GLY A 200 -18.97 -17.79 14.50
C GLY A 200 -19.43 -16.80 15.57
N PRO A 201 -19.01 -16.96 16.84
CA PRO A 201 -19.54 -16.17 17.94
C PRO A 201 -19.15 -14.69 17.80
N PRO A 202 -20.04 -13.76 18.19
CA PRO A 202 -19.82 -12.34 17.99
C PRO A 202 -18.64 -11.81 18.83
N PRO A 203 -17.66 -11.08 18.24
CA PRO A 203 -16.59 -10.40 18.99
C PRO A 203 -17.11 -9.28 19.92
N PRO A 204 -16.38 -8.95 21.00
CA PRO A 204 -16.84 -8.08 22.08
C PRO A 204 -17.08 -6.62 21.67
N ALA A 205 -18.01 -5.98 22.38
CA ALA A 205 -18.51 -4.62 22.12
C ALA A 205 -17.47 -3.57 22.54
N GLY A 206 -16.82 -2.93 21.57
CA GLY A 206 -15.87 -1.84 21.79
C GLY A 206 -14.79 -1.67 20.71
N SER A 207 -14.60 -2.68 19.85
CA SER A 207 -13.58 -2.71 18.78
C SER A 207 -14.17 -3.05 17.40
N ARG A 208 -15.46 -2.84 17.20
CA ARG A 208 -16.11 -3.17 15.93
C ARG A 208 -16.13 -1.94 15.02
N MET A 209 -15.56 -2.11 13.84
CA MET A 209 -15.86 -1.28 12.67
C MET A 209 -17.38 -1.03 12.64
N SER A 210 -17.77 0.24 12.49
CA SER A 210 -19.20 0.55 12.43
C SER A 210 -19.84 -0.20 11.27
N GLU A 211 -21.11 -0.53 11.44
CA GLU A 211 -21.88 -1.20 10.40
C GLU A 211 -21.84 -0.40 9.09
N GLU A 212 -21.91 0.93 9.20
CA GLU A 212 -21.76 1.88 8.08
C GLU A 212 -20.41 1.75 7.37
N THR A 213 -19.29 1.71 8.11
CA THR A 213 -17.97 1.50 7.50
C THR A 213 -17.88 0.14 6.81
N ARG A 214 -18.48 -0.91 7.40
CA ARG A 214 -18.52 -2.24 6.81
C ARG A 214 -19.32 -2.27 5.51
N ILE A 215 -20.45 -1.57 5.47
CA ILE A 215 -21.31 -1.43 4.29
C ILE A 215 -20.55 -0.67 3.19
N ALA A 216 -19.93 0.47 3.53
CA ALA A 216 -19.15 1.25 2.57
C ALA A 216 -18.02 0.47 1.92
N LEU A 217 -17.25 -0.28 2.71
CA LEU A 217 -16.15 -1.07 2.19
C LEU A 217 -16.63 -2.23 1.30
N ARG A 218 -17.76 -2.87 1.63
CA ARG A 218 -18.36 -3.94 0.82
C ARG A 218 -18.92 -3.42 -0.49
N ASN A 219 -19.59 -2.26 -0.46
CA ASN A 219 -20.09 -1.62 -1.66
C ASN A 219 -18.94 -1.20 -2.59
N TYR A 220 -17.90 -0.59 -2.03
CA TYR A 220 -16.72 -0.20 -2.80
C TYR A 220 -15.98 -1.42 -3.39
N ASP A 221 -15.75 -2.47 -2.59
CA ASP A 221 -15.12 -3.72 -3.06
C ASP A 221 -15.94 -4.38 -4.19
N TRP A 222 -17.27 -4.43 -4.05
CA TRP A 222 -18.14 -4.95 -5.11
C TRP A 222 -17.99 -4.15 -6.40
N MET A 223 -18.01 -2.81 -6.33
CA MET A 223 -17.88 -1.97 -7.52
C MET A 223 -16.54 -2.17 -8.20
N VAL A 224 -15.45 -2.16 -7.44
CA VAL A 224 -14.10 -2.38 -7.95
C VAL A 224 -13.97 -3.75 -8.62
N ARG A 225 -14.55 -4.80 -8.04
CA ARG A 225 -14.50 -6.17 -8.61
C ARG A 225 -15.32 -6.33 -9.89
N ASN A 226 -16.46 -5.65 -9.97
CA ASN A 226 -17.42 -5.88 -11.07
C ASN A 226 -17.29 -4.86 -12.21
N ARG A 227 -16.85 -3.64 -11.91
CA ARG A 227 -16.67 -2.56 -12.89
C ARG A 227 -15.20 -2.39 -13.28
N GLY A 228 -14.28 -2.72 -12.38
CA GLY A 228 -12.85 -2.59 -12.60
C GLY A 228 -12.29 -1.29 -12.04
N LEU A 229 -10.98 -1.29 -11.81
CA LEU A 229 -10.28 -0.20 -11.12
C LEU A 229 -10.07 1.06 -11.98
N ASP A 230 -10.34 0.98 -13.28
CA ASP A 230 -10.30 2.14 -14.19
C ASP A 230 -11.68 2.82 -14.30
N ASP A 231 -12.73 2.18 -13.79
CA ASP A 231 -14.14 2.60 -13.94
C ASP A 231 -14.78 2.96 -12.59
N VAL A 232 -14.03 3.04 -11.50
CA VAL A 232 -14.51 3.38 -10.15
C VAL A 232 -13.48 4.27 -9.44
N GLU A 233 -13.85 5.50 -9.11
CA GLU A 233 -12.95 6.51 -8.52
C GLU A 233 -13.64 7.31 -7.40
N LEU A 234 -12.90 7.64 -6.35
CA LEU A 234 -13.35 8.50 -5.25
C LEU A 234 -12.75 9.90 -5.40
N HIS A 235 -13.58 10.87 -5.75
CA HIS A 235 -13.23 12.29 -5.79
C HIS A 235 -13.60 12.95 -4.46
N TRP A 236 -12.64 12.98 -3.54
CA TRP A 236 -12.83 13.54 -2.20
C TRP A 236 -13.14 15.04 -2.23
N ASP A 237 -12.58 15.79 -3.17
CA ASP A 237 -12.79 17.24 -3.30
C ASP A 237 -14.24 17.61 -3.65
N SER A 238 -14.93 16.72 -4.36
CA SER A 238 -16.34 16.90 -4.75
C SER A 238 -17.27 15.96 -4.00
N ASP A 239 -16.77 15.23 -2.99
CA ASP A 239 -17.46 14.17 -2.27
C ASP A 239 -18.21 13.19 -3.20
N THR A 240 -17.60 12.84 -4.34
CA THR A 240 -18.24 12.05 -5.41
C THR A 240 -17.54 10.71 -5.64
N LEU A 241 -18.31 9.62 -5.63
CA LEU A 241 -17.94 8.32 -6.17
C LEU A 241 -18.33 8.27 -7.65
N VAL A 242 -17.34 8.29 -8.54
CA VAL A 242 -17.53 8.18 -9.99
C VAL A 242 -17.46 6.72 -10.40
N TYR A 243 -18.43 6.28 -11.21
CA TYR A 243 -18.38 4.97 -11.82
C TYR A 243 -19.07 4.87 -13.18
N GLY A 244 -18.38 4.27 -14.16
CA GLY A 244 -18.82 4.28 -15.55
C GLY A 244 -18.91 5.71 -16.11
N SER A 245 -20.04 6.10 -16.70
CA SER A 245 -20.25 7.44 -17.27
C SER A 245 -20.91 8.43 -16.30
N GLY A 246 -21.03 8.11 -15.01
CA GLY A 246 -21.72 8.94 -14.02
C GLY A 246 -21.07 8.88 -12.64
N GLY A 247 -21.72 9.49 -11.65
CA GLY A 247 -21.25 9.46 -10.26
C GLY A 247 -22.39 9.70 -9.27
N VAL A 248 -22.15 9.31 -8.02
CA VAL A 248 -23.02 9.52 -6.86
C VAL A 248 -22.20 10.14 -5.73
N GLU A 249 -22.84 10.65 -4.68
CA GLU A 249 -22.11 11.12 -3.50
C GLU A 249 -21.36 9.95 -2.84
N ILE A 250 -20.17 10.17 -2.29
CA ILE A 250 -19.40 9.12 -1.59
C ILE A 250 -20.21 8.51 -0.45
N GLY A 251 -21.06 9.32 0.20
CA GLY A 251 -21.99 8.87 1.23
C GLY A 251 -22.91 7.73 0.79
N THR A 252 -23.20 7.59 -0.51
CA THR A 252 -23.98 6.48 -1.07
C THR A 252 -23.35 5.11 -0.78
N LEU A 253 -22.03 5.05 -0.57
CA LEU A 253 -21.36 3.82 -0.16
C LEU A 253 -21.89 3.30 1.18
N LEU A 254 -22.38 4.17 2.05
CA LEU A 254 -22.93 3.79 3.36
C LEU A 254 -24.31 3.12 3.26
N GLU A 255 -24.94 3.11 2.09
CA GLU A 255 -26.28 2.57 1.90
C GLU A 255 -26.28 1.05 1.66
N PRO A 256 -26.96 0.24 2.50
CA PRO A 256 -27.20 -1.17 2.20
C PRO A 256 -27.94 -1.34 0.87
N GLY A 257 -27.52 -2.28 0.03
CA GLY A 257 -28.15 -2.56 -1.25
C GLY A 257 -27.80 -1.60 -2.38
N PHE A 258 -26.96 -0.58 -2.14
CA PHE A 258 -26.38 0.23 -3.21
C PHE A 258 -25.63 -0.64 -4.22
N THR A 259 -24.99 -1.71 -3.73
CA THR A 259 -24.49 -2.80 -4.56
C THR A 259 -25.01 -4.14 -4.04
N PRO A 260 -25.00 -5.19 -4.87
CA PRO A 260 -25.24 -6.57 -4.39
C PRO A 260 -24.24 -7.08 -3.33
N GLY A 261 -23.20 -6.31 -2.99
CA GLY A 261 -22.22 -6.64 -1.95
C GLY A 261 -22.69 -6.36 -0.52
N THR A 262 -23.80 -5.63 -0.33
CA THR A 262 -24.39 -5.31 0.97
C THR A 262 -25.88 -5.57 0.98
#